data_AF-A0A2E9VRT8-F1
#
_entry.id   AF-A0A2E9VRT8-F1
#
_cell.length_a   1.000
_cell.length_b   1.000
_cell.length_c   1.000
_cell.angle_alpha   90.00
_cell.angle_beta   90.00
_cell.angle_gamma   90.00
#
_symmetry.space_group_name_H-M   'P 1'
#
loop_
_entity.id
_entity.type
_entity.pdbx_description
1 polymer ?
#
loop_
_entity_poly.entity_id
_entity_poly.type
_entity_poly.pdbx_seq_one_letter_code
_entity_poly.pdbx_strand_id
1 'polypeptide(L)'
;MMKQIFLAMITFSLISNTVVLAAVQQFSIPEFIENKDRWNELVGETLRIEGRYSSFSPSSMRFQKCDLSFQLPAGTPRPLGRSKNLEVTGELIRESNEFKFQVNSLQVRPDDLEQVQLSKALLPKNDADPWYELGIKTTDRAKFYEDEILKLVGEELLVEAIRIERSRQKQPTAAFLNDLSAKAAKLRVSKSLYVSLKHESLRQQFEEGRIKPDFDYKKFLQELETALPGSQVPLTSLKGDVFDAYRKQPRETFAKASPHAQQQLSRLFHLEVLRTQIQSKLADGGSNGDRLAKEY
;
A
#
# COMPACT_ATOMS: atom_id res chain seq x y z
N MET A 1 -11.62 57.93 60.72
CA MET A 1 -12.71 56.92 60.69
C MET A 1 -12.90 56.49 59.24
N MET A 2 -12.23 55.43 58.78
CA MET A 2 -12.58 54.68 57.56
C MET A 2 -11.72 53.41 57.49
N LYS A 3 -12.39 52.30 57.14
CA LYS A 3 -12.01 50.90 57.38
C LYS A 3 -11.01 50.38 56.33
N GLN A 4 -9.94 49.72 56.76
CA GLN A 4 -9.11 48.85 55.91
C GLN A 4 -9.80 47.49 55.77
N ILE A 5 -10.10 47.10 54.54
CA ILE A 5 -10.66 45.79 54.18
C ILE A 5 -9.48 44.89 53.78
N PHE A 6 -9.17 43.90 54.60
CA PHE A 6 -8.26 42.81 54.26
C PHE A 6 -8.99 41.81 53.37
N LEU A 7 -8.57 41.68 52.11
CA LEU A 7 -9.03 40.63 51.20
C LEU A 7 -8.03 39.47 51.27
N ALA A 8 -8.39 38.41 51.99
CA ALA A 8 -7.62 37.17 52.05
C ALA A 8 -7.90 36.34 50.79
N MET A 9 -6.90 36.25 49.91
CA MET A 9 -6.94 35.41 48.72
C MET A 9 -6.56 33.97 49.12
N ILE A 10 -7.54 33.09 49.29
CA ILE A 10 -7.32 31.66 49.53
C ILE A 10 -6.97 31.01 48.19
N THR A 11 -5.69 30.71 47.99
CA THR A 11 -5.19 29.89 46.89
C THR A 11 -5.49 28.42 47.15
N PHE A 12 -6.56 27.91 46.55
CA PHE A 12 -6.87 26.48 46.55
C PHE A 12 -6.17 25.83 45.33
N SER A 13 -4.92 25.40 45.53
CA SER A 13 -4.15 24.67 44.51
C SER A 13 -4.56 23.20 44.55
N LEU A 14 -5.49 22.82 43.68
CA LEU A 14 -5.82 21.42 43.41
C LEU A 14 -4.67 20.78 42.63
N ILE A 15 -3.80 20.07 43.33
CA ILE A 15 -2.82 19.17 42.72
C ILE A 15 -3.60 17.97 42.20
N SER A 16 -4.04 18.03 40.94
CA SER A 16 -4.53 16.86 40.21
C SER A 16 -3.35 15.92 39.96
N ASN A 17 -3.18 14.91 40.82
CA ASN A 17 -2.32 13.76 40.54
C ASN A 17 -2.94 12.95 39.39
N THR A 18 -2.71 13.39 38.15
CA THR A 18 -2.88 12.51 36.99
C THR A 18 -1.80 11.45 37.08
N VAL A 19 -2.16 10.27 37.58
CA VAL A 19 -1.34 9.06 37.42
C VAL A 19 -1.28 8.82 35.92
N VAL A 20 -0.17 9.24 35.30
CA VAL A 20 0.18 8.83 33.95
C VAL A 20 0.48 7.34 34.07
N LEU A 21 -0.51 6.49 33.81
CA LEU A 21 -0.25 5.09 33.52
C LEU A 21 0.66 5.08 32.29
N ALA A 22 1.93 4.74 32.51
CA ALA A 22 2.87 4.54 31.42
C ALA A 22 2.25 3.50 30.46
N ALA A 23 2.13 3.88 29.19
CA ALA A 23 1.61 2.97 28.18
C ALA A 23 2.58 1.77 28.07
N VAL A 24 2.08 0.57 28.35
CA VAL A 24 2.85 -0.68 28.18
C VAL A 24 3.30 -0.73 26.72
N GLN A 25 4.61 -0.83 26.50
CA GLN A 25 5.17 -0.84 25.16
C GLN A 25 4.75 -2.12 24.44
N GLN A 26 4.17 -1.96 23.24
CA GLN A 26 3.67 -3.07 22.44
C GLN A 26 4.53 -3.28 21.21
N PHE A 27 4.86 -4.54 20.93
CA PHE A 27 5.61 -4.98 19.76
C PHE A 27 4.93 -6.16 19.10
N SER A 28 4.99 -6.20 17.78
CA SER A 28 4.98 -7.47 17.04
C SER A 28 6.36 -8.14 17.11
N ILE A 29 6.43 -9.45 16.95
CA ILE A 29 7.71 -10.18 16.88
C ILE A 29 8.66 -9.62 15.80
N PRO A 30 8.21 -9.29 14.58
CA PRO A 30 9.04 -8.59 13.60
C PRO A 30 9.69 -7.32 14.16
N GLU A 31 8.89 -6.41 14.74
CA GLU A 31 9.38 -5.14 15.31
C GLU A 31 10.33 -5.39 16.50
N PHE A 32 10.01 -6.36 17.35
CA PHE A 32 10.80 -6.69 18.52
C PHE A 32 12.21 -7.20 18.14
N ILE A 33 12.30 -8.02 17.08
CA ILE A 33 13.59 -8.53 16.58
C ILE A 33 14.36 -7.44 15.82
N GLU A 34 13.68 -6.59 15.05
CA GLU A 34 14.33 -5.47 14.37
C GLU A 34 15.04 -4.52 15.37
N ASN A 35 14.51 -4.43 16.59
CA ASN A 35 15.08 -3.63 17.68
C ASN A 35 16.02 -4.44 18.61
N LYS A 36 16.61 -5.55 18.16
CA LYS A 36 17.47 -6.42 18.99
C LYS A 36 18.64 -5.69 19.65
N ASP A 37 19.25 -4.74 18.96
CA ASP A 37 20.37 -3.95 19.50
C ASP A 37 19.96 -3.11 20.73
N ARG A 38 18.67 -2.82 20.87
CA ARG A 38 18.09 -2.04 21.97
C ARG A 38 17.57 -2.90 23.11
N TRP A 39 17.67 -4.22 23.03
CA TRP A 39 17.14 -5.12 24.07
C TRP A 39 17.71 -4.86 25.46
N ASN A 40 18.96 -4.42 25.57
CA ASN A 40 19.53 -4.04 26.87
C ASN A 40 18.77 -2.88 27.54
N GLU A 41 18.23 -1.94 26.76
CA GLU A 41 17.44 -0.80 27.26
C GLU A 41 16.05 -1.24 27.73
N LEU A 42 15.57 -2.40 27.26
CA LEU A 42 14.24 -2.92 27.56
C LEU A 42 14.23 -3.91 28.74
N VAL A 43 15.38 -4.18 29.36
CA VAL A 43 15.48 -5.14 30.47
C VAL A 43 14.75 -4.58 31.70
N GLY A 44 13.85 -5.37 32.27
CA GLY A 44 13.01 -5.00 33.42
C GLY A 44 11.78 -4.15 33.06
N GLU A 45 11.63 -3.73 31.80
CA GLU A 45 10.41 -3.06 31.34
C GLU A 45 9.30 -4.08 31.08
N THR A 46 8.07 -3.73 31.46
CA THR A 46 6.90 -4.54 31.08
C THR A 46 6.56 -4.31 29.61
N LEU A 47 6.65 -5.36 28.82
CA LEU A 47 6.38 -5.36 27.38
C LEU A 47 5.18 -6.23 27.04
N ARG A 48 4.48 -5.87 25.97
CA ARG A 48 3.46 -6.68 25.31
C ARG A 48 3.97 -7.10 23.94
N ILE A 49 4.15 -8.39 23.70
CA ILE A 49 4.70 -8.94 22.46
C ILE A 49 3.68 -9.87 21.81
N GLU A 50 3.38 -9.67 20.52
CA GLU A 50 2.53 -10.58 19.75
C GLU A 50 3.28 -11.25 18.61
N GLY A 51 2.92 -12.50 18.29
CA GLY A 51 3.39 -13.17 17.07
C GLY A 51 2.88 -14.59 16.89
N ARG A 52 3.37 -15.27 15.85
CA ARG A 52 3.09 -16.70 15.61
C ARG A 52 3.99 -17.57 16.49
N TYR A 53 3.44 -18.44 17.34
CA TYR A 53 4.28 -19.38 18.10
C TYR A 53 4.73 -20.57 17.25
N SER A 54 5.97 -21.01 17.46
CA SER A 54 6.55 -22.19 16.78
C SER A 54 6.49 -23.44 17.65
N SER A 55 6.67 -23.29 18.97
CA SER A 55 6.68 -24.37 19.94
C SER A 55 6.10 -23.90 21.27
N PHE A 56 5.46 -24.81 21.99
CA PHE A 56 4.84 -24.53 23.29
C PHE A 56 4.99 -25.74 24.21
N SER A 57 5.45 -25.51 25.44
CA SER A 57 5.49 -26.45 26.56
C SER A 57 4.85 -25.80 27.80
N PRO A 58 4.55 -26.56 28.87
CA PRO A 58 3.93 -25.99 30.09
C PRO A 58 4.77 -24.92 30.80
N SER A 59 6.08 -24.86 30.54
CA SER A 59 7.00 -23.93 31.19
C SER A 59 7.66 -22.94 30.23
N SER A 60 7.51 -23.12 28.91
CA SER A 60 8.17 -22.24 27.94
C SER A 60 7.51 -22.26 26.57
N MET A 61 7.72 -21.22 25.78
CA MET A 61 7.36 -21.18 24.37
C MET A 61 8.40 -20.43 23.54
N ARG A 62 8.26 -20.53 22.22
CA ARG A 62 9.03 -19.72 21.26
C ARG A 62 8.12 -19.19 20.18
N PHE A 63 8.43 -17.98 19.70
CA PHE A 63 7.83 -17.42 18.50
C PHE A 63 8.61 -17.84 17.25
N GLN A 64 7.91 -17.96 16.12
CA GLN A 64 8.52 -18.20 14.83
C GLN A 64 9.50 -17.06 14.50
N LYS A 65 10.68 -17.44 13.96
CA LYS A 65 11.77 -16.53 13.63
C LYS A 65 12.31 -15.70 14.81
N CYS A 66 12.02 -16.09 16.05
CA CYS A 66 12.55 -15.48 17.27
C CYS A 66 13.30 -16.52 18.10
N ASP A 67 14.60 -16.33 18.29
CA ASP A 67 15.43 -17.26 19.07
C ASP A 67 15.26 -17.09 20.59
N LEU A 68 14.58 -16.04 21.03
CA LEU A 68 14.34 -15.74 22.43
C LEU A 68 13.40 -16.79 23.06
N SER A 69 13.78 -17.31 24.23
CA SER A 69 12.91 -18.20 25.00
C SER A 69 11.94 -17.40 25.86
N PHE A 70 10.66 -17.72 25.76
CA PHE A 70 9.59 -17.11 26.56
C PHE A 70 9.23 -18.08 27.70
N GLN A 71 9.62 -17.76 28.92
CA GLN A 71 9.37 -18.57 30.12
C GLN A 71 7.94 -18.32 30.61
N LEU A 72 7.16 -19.38 30.75
CA LEU A 72 5.76 -19.31 31.14
C LEU A 72 5.60 -19.56 32.65
N PRO A 73 4.58 -18.95 33.29
CA PRO A 73 4.22 -19.30 34.66
C PRO A 73 3.85 -20.79 34.78
N ALA A 74 4.15 -21.38 35.94
CA ALA A 74 3.79 -22.77 36.21
C ALA A 74 2.27 -22.98 36.06
N GLY A 75 1.88 -24.05 35.35
CA GLY A 75 0.48 -24.39 35.13
C GLY A 75 -0.20 -23.60 33.99
N THR A 76 0.55 -22.85 33.18
CA THR A 76 -0.01 -22.17 32.01
C THR A 76 -0.62 -23.21 31.05
N PRO A 77 -1.93 -23.15 30.78
CA PRO A 77 -2.57 -24.10 29.89
C PRO A 77 -2.10 -23.88 28.46
N ARG A 78 -2.00 -24.97 27.69
CA ARG A 78 -1.74 -24.87 26.26
C ARG A 78 -2.88 -24.12 25.57
N PRO A 79 -2.59 -23.13 24.71
CA PRO A 79 -3.59 -22.48 23.88
C PRO A 79 -4.46 -23.48 23.13
N LEU A 80 -5.78 -23.34 23.27
CA LEU A 80 -6.77 -24.13 22.56
C LEU A 80 -7.13 -23.45 21.23
N GLY A 81 -7.54 -24.23 20.24
CA GLY A 81 -7.97 -23.74 18.93
C GLY A 81 -6.92 -23.85 17.83
N ARG A 82 -7.20 -23.22 16.68
CA ARG A 82 -6.36 -23.30 15.47
C ARG A 82 -5.39 -22.14 15.31
N SER A 83 -5.65 -21.02 15.98
CA SER A 83 -4.77 -19.85 15.88
C SER A 83 -3.38 -20.16 16.44
N LYS A 84 -2.37 -19.75 15.68
CA LYS A 84 -0.97 -19.75 16.14
C LYS A 84 -0.53 -18.40 16.67
N ASN A 85 -1.41 -17.40 16.69
CA ASN A 85 -1.09 -16.07 17.17
C ASN A 85 -1.34 -15.97 18.67
N LEU A 86 -0.31 -15.53 19.39
CA LEU A 86 -0.37 -15.27 20.82
C LEU A 86 0.12 -13.86 21.09
N GLU A 87 -0.47 -13.23 22.08
CA GLU A 87 0.03 -12.03 22.73
C GLU A 87 0.48 -12.43 24.13
N VAL A 88 1.71 -12.06 24.48
CA VAL A 88 2.27 -12.25 25.82
C VAL A 88 2.56 -10.90 26.43
N THR A 89 2.28 -10.74 27.72
CA THR A 89 2.75 -9.60 28.50
C THR A 89 3.74 -10.12 29.54
N GLY A 90 4.85 -9.43 29.73
CA GLY A 90 5.91 -9.86 30.63
C GLY A 90 7.11 -8.93 30.57
N GLU A 91 8.26 -9.41 31.01
CA GLU A 91 9.48 -8.61 31.09
C GLU A 91 10.63 -9.29 30.37
N LEU A 92 11.47 -8.49 29.72
CA LEU A 92 12.74 -8.98 29.22
C LEU A 92 13.74 -9.02 30.38
N ILE A 93 14.37 -10.17 30.59
CA ILE A 93 15.38 -10.38 31.63
C ILE A 93 16.69 -10.84 31.01
N ARG A 94 17.80 -10.60 31.72
CA ARG A 94 19.12 -11.07 31.34
C ARG A 94 19.65 -12.02 32.41
N GLU A 95 19.77 -13.30 32.06
CA GLU A 95 20.26 -14.36 32.95
C GLU A 95 21.48 -15.04 32.33
N SER A 96 22.58 -15.19 33.07
CA SER A 96 23.79 -15.87 32.59
C SER A 96 24.28 -15.38 31.22
N ASN A 97 24.18 -14.06 31.00
CA ASN A 97 24.52 -13.38 29.74
C ASN A 97 23.59 -13.67 28.54
N GLU A 98 22.48 -14.37 28.74
CA GLU A 98 21.45 -14.60 27.73
C GLU A 98 20.18 -13.82 28.04
N PHE A 99 19.50 -13.34 27.00
CA PHE A 99 18.18 -12.76 27.13
C PHE A 99 17.13 -13.86 27.25
N LYS A 100 16.14 -13.64 28.12
CA LYS A 100 14.91 -14.43 28.19
C LYS A 100 13.72 -13.49 28.38
N PHE A 101 12.54 -13.93 27.99
CA PHE A 101 11.32 -13.19 28.28
C PHE A 101 10.54 -13.92 29.37
N GLN A 102 10.34 -13.29 30.53
CA GLN A 102 9.51 -13.83 31.59
C GLN A 102 8.07 -13.41 31.37
N VAL A 103 7.22 -14.36 30.95
CA VAL A 103 5.82 -14.11 30.65
C VAL A 103 5.02 -14.04 31.95
N ASN A 104 4.21 -12.99 32.08
CA ASN A 104 3.26 -12.81 33.19
C ASN A 104 1.84 -13.21 32.77
N SER A 105 1.45 -12.89 31.54
CA SER A 105 0.15 -13.25 30.99
C SER A 105 0.24 -13.61 29.52
N LEU A 106 -0.72 -14.42 29.07
CA LEU A 106 -0.79 -14.94 27.71
C LEU A 106 -2.23 -14.92 27.23
N GLN A 107 -2.44 -14.42 26.02
CA GLN A 107 -3.74 -14.35 25.37
C GLN A 107 -3.66 -14.90 23.95
N VAL A 108 -4.65 -15.73 23.58
CA VAL A 108 -4.82 -16.17 22.19
C VAL A 108 -5.37 -15.02 21.36
N ARG A 109 -4.75 -14.78 20.20
CA ARG A 109 -5.19 -13.75 19.25
C ARG A 109 -5.79 -14.43 18.02
N PRO A 110 -6.66 -13.75 17.25
CA PRO A 110 -7.10 -14.23 15.95
C PRO A 110 -5.90 -14.52 15.03
N ASP A 111 -6.06 -15.43 14.09
CA ASP A 111 -5.01 -15.66 13.09
C ASP A 111 -4.81 -14.44 12.19
N ASP A 112 -3.70 -14.38 11.44
CA ASP A 112 -3.38 -13.15 10.69
C ASP A 112 -4.42 -12.80 9.64
N LEU A 113 -5.03 -13.80 8.99
CA LEU A 113 -6.07 -13.57 7.99
C LEU A 113 -7.35 -13.05 8.65
N GLU A 114 -7.75 -13.61 9.79
CA GLU A 114 -8.88 -13.16 10.59
C GLU A 114 -8.64 -11.73 11.11
N GLN A 115 -7.45 -11.41 11.62
CA GLN A 115 -7.10 -10.04 12.03
C GLN A 115 -7.22 -9.04 10.89
N VAL A 116 -6.74 -9.41 9.70
CA VAL A 116 -6.85 -8.56 8.50
C VAL A 116 -8.31 -8.40 8.09
N GLN A 117 -9.12 -9.46 8.11
CA GLN A 117 -10.55 -9.38 7.80
C GLN A 117 -11.32 -8.48 8.77
N LEU A 118 -11.06 -8.62 10.08
CA LEU A 118 -11.66 -7.78 11.11
C LEU A 118 -11.26 -6.31 10.93
N SER A 119 -9.98 -6.05 10.65
CA SER A 119 -9.47 -4.69 10.42
C SER A 119 -10.07 -4.08 9.14
N LYS A 120 -10.11 -4.86 8.05
CA LYS A 120 -10.69 -4.47 6.76
C LYS A 120 -12.15 -4.07 6.89
N ALA A 121 -12.93 -4.77 7.73
CA ALA A 121 -14.35 -4.48 7.95
C ALA A 121 -14.61 -3.10 8.57
N LEU A 122 -13.61 -2.53 9.26
CA LEU A 122 -13.68 -1.22 9.91
C LEU A 122 -13.14 -0.08 9.03
N LEU A 123 -12.57 -0.38 7.85
CA LEU A 123 -11.93 0.64 7.03
C LEU A 123 -12.96 1.56 6.34
N PRO A 124 -12.69 2.88 6.30
CA PRO A 124 -13.51 3.82 5.55
C PRO A 124 -13.42 3.54 4.04
N LYS A 125 -14.55 3.64 3.33
CA LYS A 125 -14.61 3.35 1.88
C LYS A 125 -14.06 4.47 0.98
N ASN A 126 -13.95 5.68 1.52
CA ASN A 126 -13.59 6.90 0.79
C ASN A 126 -12.23 7.49 1.20
N ASP A 127 -11.51 6.80 2.09
CA ASP A 127 -10.20 7.22 2.56
C ASP A 127 -9.18 6.09 2.33
N ALA A 128 -8.17 6.36 1.52
CA ALA A 128 -7.19 5.38 1.08
C ALA A 128 -6.09 5.12 2.13
N ASP A 129 -5.84 6.06 3.05
CA ASP A 129 -4.65 6.00 3.91
C ASP A 129 -4.71 4.79 4.88
N PRO A 130 -5.84 4.52 5.56
CA PRO A 130 -5.99 3.31 6.37
C PRO A 130 -5.85 2.00 5.58
N TRP A 131 -6.22 2.00 4.29
CA TRP A 131 -6.04 0.83 3.42
C TRP A 131 -4.57 0.61 3.08
N TYR A 132 -3.81 1.68 2.81
CA TYR A 132 -2.37 1.57 2.63
C TYR A 132 -1.70 1.04 3.88
N GLU A 133 -2.02 1.59 5.05
CA GLU A 133 -1.43 1.15 6.32
C GLU A 133 -1.68 -0.34 6.57
N LEU A 134 -2.93 -0.80 6.42
CA LEU A 134 -3.25 -2.21 6.59
C LEU A 134 -2.56 -3.08 5.54
N GLY A 135 -2.55 -2.66 4.27
CA GLY A 135 -1.88 -3.38 3.19
C GLY A 135 -0.38 -3.52 3.43
N ILE A 136 0.31 -2.42 3.78
CA ILE A 136 1.75 -2.41 4.08
C ILE A 136 2.05 -3.35 5.24
N LYS A 137 1.38 -3.16 6.40
CA LYS A 137 1.56 -4.02 7.58
C LYS A 137 1.33 -5.50 7.25
N THR A 138 0.31 -5.81 6.45
CA THR A 138 -0.01 -7.17 6.02
C THR A 138 1.09 -7.74 5.11
N THR A 139 1.57 -6.99 4.12
CA THR A 139 2.65 -7.43 3.24
C THR A 139 3.99 -7.59 3.96
N ASP A 140 4.32 -6.71 4.90
CA ASP A 140 5.53 -6.81 5.71
C ASP A 140 5.49 -8.04 6.62
N ARG A 141 4.34 -8.29 7.25
CA ARG A 141 4.11 -9.48 8.07
C ARG A 141 4.16 -10.76 7.23
N ALA A 142 3.57 -10.74 6.04
CA ALA A 142 3.62 -11.86 5.10
C ALA A 142 5.06 -12.15 4.67
N LYS A 143 5.84 -11.12 4.34
CA LYS A 143 7.27 -11.24 4.02
C LYS A 143 8.06 -11.80 5.19
N PHE A 144 7.80 -11.33 6.41
CA PHE A 144 8.47 -11.83 7.60
C PHE A 144 8.20 -13.32 7.81
N TYR A 145 6.96 -13.78 7.73
CA TYR A 145 6.62 -15.19 7.94
C TYR A 145 6.65 -16.07 6.69
N GLU A 146 7.02 -15.53 5.53
CA GLU A 146 6.99 -16.22 4.23
C GLU A 146 5.59 -16.80 3.89
N ASP A 147 4.55 -15.99 4.15
CA ASP A 147 3.15 -16.38 3.99
C ASP A 147 2.57 -15.85 2.68
N GLU A 148 2.54 -16.70 1.64
CA GLU A 148 2.07 -16.30 0.31
C GLU A 148 0.57 -15.93 0.28
N ILE A 149 -0.27 -16.52 1.13
CA ILE A 149 -1.70 -16.16 1.19
C ILE A 149 -1.85 -14.77 1.79
N LEU A 150 -1.18 -14.50 2.90
CA LEU A 150 -1.22 -13.19 3.54
C LEU A 150 -0.63 -12.11 2.63
N LYS A 151 0.40 -12.44 1.86
CA LYS A 151 1.00 -11.55 0.86
C LYS A 151 -0.01 -11.14 -0.22
N LEU A 152 -0.73 -12.09 -0.80
CA LEU A 152 -1.78 -11.80 -1.79
C LEU A 152 -2.87 -10.90 -1.21
N VAL A 153 -3.31 -11.16 0.03
CA VAL A 153 -4.30 -10.30 0.72
C VAL A 153 -3.74 -8.89 0.94
N GLY A 154 -2.49 -8.76 1.33
CA GLY A 154 -1.82 -7.46 1.47
C GLY A 154 -1.75 -6.70 0.14
N GLU A 155 -1.39 -7.37 -0.95
CA GLU A 155 -1.37 -6.79 -2.30
C GLU A 155 -2.76 -6.34 -2.76
N GLU A 156 -3.82 -7.11 -2.47
CA GLU A 156 -5.21 -6.74 -2.75
C GLU A 156 -5.64 -5.47 -2.00
N LEU A 157 -5.25 -5.32 -0.73
CA LEU A 157 -5.53 -4.12 0.06
C LEU A 157 -4.85 -2.89 -0.54
N LEU A 158 -3.60 -3.02 -1.00
CA LEU A 158 -2.87 -1.93 -1.65
C LEU A 158 -3.49 -1.56 -3.00
N VAL A 159 -3.96 -2.54 -3.77
CA VAL A 159 -4.72 -2.30 -5.01
C VAL A 159 -5.98 -1.50 -4.71
N GLU A 160 -6.71 -1.86 -3.65
CA GLU A 160 -7.93 -1.15 -3.27
C GLU A 160 -7.62 0.28 -2.78
N ALA A 161 -6.56 0.47 -2.00
CA ALA A 161 -6.10 1.79 -1.58
C ALA A 161 -5.82 2.72 -2.78
N ILE A 162 -5.12 2.20 -3.81
CA ILE A 162 -4.85 2.93 -5.05
C ILE A 162 -6.15 3.29 -5.79
N ARG A 163 -7.13 2.38 -5.83
CA ARG A 163 -8.43 2.65 -6.46
C ARG A 163 -9.22 3.72 -5.72
N ILE A 164 -9.24 3.67 -4.39
CA ILE A 164 -9.88 4.68 -3.55
C ILE A 164 -9.21 6.04 -3.80
N GLU A 165 -7.87 6.10 -3.77
CA GLU A 165 -7.12 7.33 -4.01
C GLU A 165 -7.40 7.90 -5.40
N ARG A 166 -7.38 7.06 -6.45
CA ARG A 166 -7.78 7.46 -7.81
C ARG A 166 -9.17 8.08 -7.82
N SER A 167 -10.12 7.45 -7.12
CA SER A 167 -11.52 7.87 -7.09
C SER A 167 -11.78 9.20 -6.39
N ARG A 168 -10.82 9.70 -5.58
CA ARG A 168 -10.92 11.01 -4.92
C ARG A 168 -11.02 12.17 -5.92
N GLN A 169 -10.51 11.99 -7.14
CA GLN A 169 -10.61 12.98 -8.22
C GLN A 169 -11.49 12.44 -9.35
N LYS A 170 -12.66 13.07 -9.56
CA LYS A 170 -13.56 12.71 -10.67
C LYS A 170 -12.92 12.98 -12.04
N GLN A 171 -12.10 14.02 -12.13
CA GLN A 171 -11.33 14.40 -13.31
C GLN A 171 -9.86 14.51 -12.91
N PRO A 172 -9.15 13.37 -12.84
CA PRO A 172 -7.78 13.36 -12.39
C PRO A 172 -6.85 14.04 -13.41
N THR A 173 -5.88 14.82 -12.92
CA THR A 173 -4.87 15.41 -13.79
C THR A 173 -3.84 14.36 -14.23
N ALA A 174 -3.16 14.61 -15.35
CA ALA A 174 -2.08 13.74 -15.81
C ALA A 174 -0.96 13.57 -14.77
N ALA A 175 -0.62 14.65 -14.06
CA ALA A 175 0.38 14.65 -12.99
C ALA A 175 -0.03 13.73 -11.84
N PHE A 176 -1.27 13.88 -11.33
CA PHE A 176 -1.80 13.02 -10.29
C PHE A 176 -1.79 11.53 -10.68
N LEU A 177 -2.17 11.20 -11.92
CA LEU A 177 -2.15 9.82 -12.41
C LEU A 177 -0.73 9.24 -12.55
N ASN A 178 0.24 10.07 -12.94
CA ASN A 178 1.64 9.67 -12.99
C ASN A 178 2.18 9.38 -11.59
N ASP A 179 1.89 10.25 -10.62
CA ASP A 179 2.30 10.05 -9.22
C ASP A 179 1.67 8.79 -8.64
N LEU A 180 0.39 8.55 -8.92
CA LEU A 180 -0.31 7.35 -8.46
C LEU A 180 0.22 6.08 -9.14
N SER A 181 0.56 6.14 -10.42
CA SER A 181 1.22 5.03 -11.14
C SER A 181 2.60 4.72 -10.55
N ALA A 182 3.39 5.76 -10.23
CA ALA A 182 4.70 5.59 -9.60
C ALA A 182 4.58 5.01 -8.18
N LYS A 183 3.59 5.46 -7.40
CA LYS A 183 3.26 4.91 -6.08
C LYS A 183 2.87 3.43 -6.18
N ALA A 184 2.00 3.06 -7.12
CA ALA A 184 1.65 1.67 -7.42
C ALA A 184 2.89 0.82 -7.74
N ALA A 185 3.77 1.31 -8.63
CA ALA A 185 5.00 0.60 -8.99
C ALA A 185 5.95 0.42 -7.80
N LYS A 186 6.12 1.45 -6.96
CA LYS A 186 6.95 1.40 -5.74
C LYS A 186 6.42 0.38 -4.73
N LEU A 187 5.10 0.32 -4.56
CA LEU A 187 4.42 -0.64 -3.71
C LEU A 187 4.35 -2.05 -4.32
N ARG A 188 4.88 -2.24 -5.54
CA ARG A 188 4.90 -3.52 -6.27
C ARG A 188 3.52 -4.15 -6.44
N VAL A 189 2.46 -3.33 -6.47
CA VAL A 189 1.10 -3.81 -6.79
C VAL A 189 1.05 -4.27 -8.25
N SER A 190 0.03 -5.07 -8.59
CA SER A 190 -0.09 -5.73 -9.89
C SER A 190 0.30 -4.85 -11.08
N LYS A 191 1.08 -5.42 -12.02
CA LYS A 191 1.58 -4.70 -13.20
C LYS A 191 0.46 -4.06 -14.04
N SER A 192 -0.66 -4.75 -14.15
CA SER A 192 -1.83 -4.25 -14.89
C SER A 192 -2.33 -2.90 -14.32
N LEU A 193 -2.31 -2.72 -13.00
CA LEU A 193 -2.84 -1.51 -12.38
C LEU A 193 -1.98 -0.28 -12.68
N TYR A 194 -0.66 -0.34 -12.48
CA TYR A 194 0.18 0.84 -12.73
C TYR A 194 0.24 1.16 -14.23
N VAL A 195 0.22 0.16 -15.12
CA VAL A 195 0.15 0.37 -16.58
C VAL A 195 -1.17 1.03 -16.96
N SER A 196 -2.28 0.64 -16.34
CA SER A 196 -3.59 1.29 -16.56
C SER A 196 -3.60 2.74 -16.11
N LEU A 197 -3.00 3.06 -14.96
CA LEU A 197 -2.88 4.46 -14.49
C LEU A 197 -1.98 5.28 -15.42
N LYS A 198 -0.88 4.70 -15.90
CA LYS A 198 0.02 5.38 -16.84
C LYS A 198 -0.66 5.62 -18.18
N HIS A 199 -1.45 4.65 -18.65
CA HIS A 199 -2.30 4.80 -19.83
C HIS A 199 -3.30 5.94 -19.68
N GLU A 200 -4.00 5.99 -18.54
CA GLU A 200 -4.95 7.06 -18.24
C GLU A 200 -4.27 8.43 -18.22
N SER A 201 -3.08 8.53 -17.62
CA SER A 201 -2.28 9.77 -17.61
C SER A 201 -1.93 10.22 -19.03
N LEU A 202 -1.39 9.33 -19.86
CA LEU A 202 -1.03 9.65 -21.24
C LEU A 202 -2.25 10.04 -22.07
N ARG A 203 -3.39 9.40 -21.86
CA ARG A 203 -4.66 9.80 -22.50
C ARG A 203 -5.05 11.21 -22.13
N GLN A 204 -4.97 11.58 -20.86
CA GLN A 204 -5.24 12.94 -20.40
C GLN A 204 -4.30 13.96 -21.06
N GLN A 205 -2.98 13.67 -21.07
CA GLN A 205 -1.98 14.53 -21.70
C GLN A 205 -2.24 14.73 -23.19
N PHE A 206 -2.59 13.65 -23.91
CA PHE A 206 -2.89 13.72 -25.33
C PHE A 206 -4.16 14.51 -25.62
N GLU A 207 -5.23 14.30 -24.85
CA GLU A 207 -6.50 15.02 -25.01
C GLU A 207 -6.33 16.53 -24.79
N GLU A 208 -5.57 16.94 -23.78
CA GLU A 208 -5.24 18.35 -23.50
C GLU A 208 -4.21 18.93 -24.46
N GLY A 209 -3.28 18.11 -24.91
CA GLY A 209 -2.15 18.50 -25.75
C GLY A 209 -2.54 18.69 -27.21
N ARG A 210 -3.31 17.77 -27.80
CA ARG A 210 -3.62 17.74 -29.24
C ARG A 210 -4.37 18.97 -29.78
N ILE A 211 -4.93 19.80 -28.90
CA ILE A 211 -5.61 21.06 -29.26
C ILE A 211 -4.65 22.26 -29.29
N LYS A 212 -3.41 22.08 -28.81
CA LYS A 212 -2.38 23.12 -28.79
C LYS A 212 -1.58 23.10 -30.09
N PRO A 213 -1.26 24.26 -30.69
CA PRO A 213 -0.55 24.34 -31.96
C PRO A 213 0.89 23.83 -31.88
N ASP A 214 1.50 23.88 -30.69
CA ASP A 214 2.89 23.52 -30.42
C ASP A 214 3.05 22.14 -29.75
N PHE A 215 2.02 21.29 -29.81
CA PHE A 215 2.10 19.95 -29.23
C PHE A 215 3.17 19.11 -29.92
N ASP A 216 4.19 18.72 -29.15
CA ASP A 216 5.29 17.88 -29.63
C ASP A 216 4.86 16.40 -29.68
N TYR A 217 4.19 16.03 -30.79
CA TYR A 217 3.78 14.65 -31.06
C TYR A 217 4.95 13.66 -31.05
N LYS A 218 6.14 14.07 -31.48
CA LYS A 218 7.30 13.17 -31.55
C LYS A 218 7.77 12.80 -30.14
N LYS A 219 7.93 13.79 -29.27
CA LYS A 219 8.25 13.56 -27.86
C LYS A 219 7.15 12.75 -27.16
N PHE A 220 5.89 13.04 -27.43
CA PHE A 220 4.78 12.30 -26.84
C PHE A 220 4.74 10.82 -27.28
N LEU A 221 4.98 10.53 -28.56
CA LEU A 221 5.10 9.15 -29.06
C LEU A 221 6.25 8.41 -28.36
N GLN A 222 7.41 9.04 -28.19
CA GLN A 222 8.55 8.44 -27.46
C GLN A 222 8.21 8.12 -26.00
N GLU A 223 7.47 9.00 -25.31
CA GLU A 223 7.01 8.73 -23.95
C GLU A 223 6.03 7.55 -23.94
N LEU A 224 5.05 7.53 -24.85
CA LEU A 224 4.08 6.46 -24.98
C LEU A 224 4.78 5.11 -25.22
N GLU A 225 5.78 5.09 -26.08
CA GLU A 225 6.57 3.89 -26.40
C GLU A 225 7.32 3.33 -25.19
N THR A 226 7.91 4.22 -24.41
CA THR A 226 8.65 3.86 -23.19
C THR A 226 7.71 3.37 -22.08
N ALA A 227 6.55 4.02 -21.95
CA ALA A 227 5.65 3.84 -20.83
C ALA A 227 4.66 2.68 -21.00
N LEU A 228 4.23 2.39 -22.24
CA LEU A 228 3.18 1.42 -22.53
C LEU A 228 3.73 0.23 -23.34
N PRO A 229 3.82 -0.97 -22.72
CA PRO A 229 4.24 -2.18 -23.43
C PRO A 229 3.34 -2.47 -24.64
N GLY A 230 3.93 -2.88 -25.75
CA GLY A 230 3.20 -3.25 -26.97
C GLY A 230 2.84 -2.08 -27.91
N SER A 231 3.07 -0.83 -27.52
CA SER A 231 2.86 0.37 -28.33
C SER A 231 3.55 0.38 -29.70
N GLN A 232 4.68 -0.32 -29.83
CA GLN A 232 5.43 -0.46 -31.09
C GLN A 232 5.15 -1.77 -31.83
N VAL A 233 4.43 -2.71 -31.21
CA VAL A 233 4.19 -4.04 -31.79
C VAL A 233 3.08 -3.92 -32.84
N PRO A 234 3.32 -4.30 -34.12
CA PRO A 234 2.29 -4.24 -35.16
C PRO A 234 1.04 -5.05 -34.80
N LEU A 235 -0.14 -4.51 -35.12
CA LEU A 235 -1.40 -5.24 -35.01
C LEU A 235 -1.66 -6.04 -36.29
N THR A 236 -2.10 -7.29 -36.12
CA THR A 236 -2.56 -8.13 -37.24
C THR A 236 -3.96 -7.77 -37.73
N SER A 237 -4.77 -7.13 -36.87
CA SER A 237 -6.12 -6.64 -37.18
C SER A 237 -6.43 -5.38 -36.36
N LEU A 238 -7.22 -4.48 -36.93
CA LEU A 238 -7.80 -3.31 -36.25
C LEU A 238 -9.30 -3.47 -35.92
N LYS A 239 -9.85 -4.67 -36.15
CA LYS A 239 -11.26 -5.02 -35.98
C LYS A 239 -11.44 -5.98 -34.80
N GLY A 240 -12.57 -5.86 -34.11
CA GLY A 240 -12.95 -6.72 -32.99
C GLY A 240 -13.54 -5.92 -31.83
N ASP A 241 -14.38 -6.59 -31.03
CA ASP A 241 -15.19 -5.96 -29.99
C ASP A 241 -14.35 -5.14 -28.99
N VAL A 242 -13.15 -5.62 -28.64
CA VAL A 242 -12.25 -4.91 -27.72
C VAL A 242 -11.75 -3.58 -28.30
N PHE A 243 -11.48 -3.50 -29.61
CA PHE A 243 -11.03 -2.26 -30.25
C PHE A 243 -12.17 -1.27 -30.40
N ASP A 244 -13.38 -1.75 -30.69
CA ASP A 244 -14.57 -0.91 -30.79
C ASP A 244 -15.01 -0.39 -29.43
N ALA A 245 -14.95 -1.21 -28.38
CA ALA A 245 -15.13 -0.78 -27.01
C ALA A 245 -14.08 0.26 -26.60
N TYR A 246 -12.81 0.03 -26.96
CA TYR A 246 -11.73 0.94 -26.63
C TYR A 246 -11.87 2.31 -27.29
N ARG A 247 -12.29 2.38 -28.55
CA ARG A 247 -12.55 3.65 -29.24
C ARG A 247 -13.67 4.47 -28.56
N LYS A 248 -14.65 3.80 -27.95
CA LYS A 248 -15.76 4.45 -27.24
C LYS A 248 -15.36 4.87 -25.82
N GLN A 249 -14.66 3.99 -25.11
CA GLN A 249 -14.31 4.14 -23.70
C GLN A 249 -12.86 3.68 -23.45
N PRO A 250 -11.86 4.48 -23.86
CA PRO A 250 -10.46 4.03 -23.88
C PRO A 250 -9.91 3.74 -22.50
N ARG A 251 -10.18 4.60 -21.52
CA ARG A 251 -9.70 4.46 -20.14
C ARG A 251 -10.28 3.21 -19.47
N GLU A 252 -11.61 3.03 -19.55
CA GLU A 252 -12.31 1.90 -18.93
C GLU A 252 -11.96 0.57 -19.59
N THR A 253 -11.96 0.53 -20.93
CA THR A 253 -11.64 -0.70 -21.69
C THR A 253 -10.22 -1.15 -21.41
N PHE A 254 -9.26 -0.23 -21.33
CA PHE A 254 -7.86 -0.56 -21.02
C PHE A 254 -7.69 -1.10 -19.59
N ALA A 255 -8.35 -0.48 -18.61
CA ALA A 255 -8.27 -0.90 -17.21
C ALA A 255 -8.85 -2.30 -16.97
N LYS A 256 -9.84 -2.73 -17.77
CA LYS A 256 -10.47 -4.05 -17.69
C LYS A 256 -9.81 -5.10 -18.60
N ALA A 257 -8.93 -4.70 -19.51
CA ALA A 257 -8.30 -5.60 -20.47
C ALA A 257 -7.28 -6.53 -19.80
N SER A 258 -7.11 -7.72 -20.39
CA SER A 258 -6.02 -8.63 -20.02
C SER A 258 -4.66 -8.01 -20.38
N PRO A 259 -3.53 -8.48 -19.80
CA PRO A 259 -2.21 -7.96 -20.14
C PRO A 259 -1.89 -8.02 -21.63
N HIS A 260 -2.32 -9.07 -22.32
CA HIS A 260 -2.15 -9.19 -23.78
C HIS A 260 -2.99 -8.17 -24.55
N ALA A 261 -4.27 -8.00 -24.18
CA ALA A 261 -5.12 -7.00 -24.79
C ALA A 261 -4.64 -5.57 -24.52
N GLN A 262 -4.12 -5.26 -23.32
CA GLN A 262 -3.50 -3.96 -23.01
C GLN A 262 -2.33 -3.63 -23.95
N GLN A 263 -1.53 -4.61 -24.35
CA GLN A 263 -0.47 -4.40 -25.34
C GLN A 263 -1.03 -3.99 -26.70
N GLN A 264 -2.06 -4.69 -27.17
CA GLN A 264 -2.74 -4.37 -28.43
C GLN A 264 -3.40 -2.99 -28.39
N LEU A 265 -4.05 -2.64 -27.28
CA LEU A 265 -4.67 -1.34 -27.07
C LEU A 265 -3.63 -0.21 -26.95
N SER A 266 -2.44 -0.50 -26.41
CA SER A 266 -1.32 0.44 -26.41
C SER A 266 -0.84 0.75 -27.83
N ARG A 267 -0.77 -0.26 -28.71
CA ARG A 267 -0.50 -0.03 -30.14
C ARG A 267 -1.60 0.80 -30.79
N LEU A 268 -2.86 0.51 -30.49
CA LEU A 268 -3.98 1.26 -31.05
C LEU A 268 -3.92 2.74 -30.64
N PHE A 269 -3.54 3.03 -29.38
CA PHE A 269 -3.32 4.40 -28.93
C PHE A 269 -2.15 5.08 -29.66
N HIS A 270 -1.02 4.39 -29.83
CA HIS A 270 0.09 4.91 -30.64
C HIS A 270 -0.35 5.29 -32.06
N LEU A 271 -1.11 4.41 -32.73
CA LEU A 271 -1.62 4.68 -34.10
C LEU A 271 -2.57 5.86 -34.15
N GLU A 272 -3.38 6.07 -33.11
CA GLU A 272 -4.24 7.24 -32.99
C GLU A 272 -3.44 8.55 -32.91
N VAL A 273 -2.43 8.59 -32.05
CA VAL A 273 -1.53 9.75 -31.90
C VAL A 273 -0.82 10.06 -33.22
N LEU A 274 -0.25 9.03 -33.86
CA LEU A 274 0.43 9.15 -35.14
C LEU A 274 -0.51 9.69 -36.23
N ARG A 275 -1.74 9.16 -36.30
CA ARG A 275 -2.75 9.66 -37.23
C ARG A 275 -3.06 11.13 -36.99
N THR A 276 -3.22 11.56 -35.73
CA THR A 276 -3.46 12.96 -35.39
C THR A 276 -2.28 13.85 -35.79
N GLN A 277 -1.04 13.39 -35.63
CA GLN A 277 0.16 14.09 -36.09
C GLN A 277 0.20 14.26 -37.61
N ILE A 278 -0.16 13.23 -38.37
CA ILE A 278 -0.23 13.31 -39.84
C ILE A 278 -1.33 14.30 -40.25
N GLN A 279 -2.49 14.23 -39.60
CA GLN A 279 -3.62 15.12 -39.88
C GLN A 279 -3.30 16.59 -39.59
N SER A 280 -2.54 16.90 -38.53
CA SER A 280 -2.16 18.29 -38.24
C SER A 280 -1.14 18.87 -39.23
N LYS A 281 -0.42 18.02 -39.97
CA LYS A 281 0.52 18.41 -41.03
C LYS A 281 -0.11 18.41 -42.43
N LEU A 282 -1.36 17.97 -42.59
CA LEU A 282 -2.00 17.86 -43.90
C LEU A 282 -2.34 19.26 -44.44
N ALA A 283 -1.92 19.55 -45.66
CA ALA A 283 -2.29 20.79 -46.33
C ALA A 283 -3.78 20.78 -46.71
N ASP A 284 -4.36 21.97 -46.89
CA ASP A 284 -5.74 22.09 -47.39
C ASP A 284 -5.90 21.33 -48.71
N GLY A 285 -6.90 20.45 -48.77
CA GLY A 285 -7.14 19.55 -49.91
C GLY A 285 -6.19 18.35 -50.03
N GLY A 286 -5.28 18.11 -49.09
CA GLY A 286 -4.46 16.90 -49.03
C GLY A 286 -3.29 16.84 -50.02
N SER A 287 -2.92 17.97 -50.62
CA SER A 287 -1.91 18.07 -51.70
C SER A 287 -0.51 17.59 -51.31
N ASN A 288 -0.20 17.49 -50.02
CA ASN A 288 1.08 16.99 -49.51
C ASN A 288 1.06 15.52 -49.05
N GLY A 289 0.01 14.75 -49.37
CA GLY A 289 -0.17 13.37 -48.94
C GLY A 289 1.00 12.44 -49.28
N ASP A 290 1.48 12.45 -50.53
CA ASP A 290 2.59 11.60 -50.98
C ASP A 290 3.91 11.91 -50.27
N ARG A 291 4.12 13.17 -49.87
CA ARG A 291 5.30 13.57 -49.09
C ARG A 291 5.20 13.03 -47.67
N LEU A 292 4.03 13.16 -47.04
CA LEU A 292 3.81 12.65 -45.68
C LEU A 292 3.90 11.12 -45.63
N ALA A 293 3.42 10.42 -46.64
CA ALA A 293 3.50 8.95 -46.72
C ALA A 293 4.94 8.41 -46.82
N LYS A 294 5.92 9.23 -47.22
CA LYS A 294 7.35 8.86 -47.21
C LYS A 294 8.05 9.15 -45.87
N GLU A 295 7.44 9.98 -45.02
CA GLU A 295 8.00 10.44 -43.74
C GLU A 295 7.64 9.50 -42.57
N TYR A 296 6.58 8.70 -42.72
CA TYR A 296 6.01 7.82 -41.68
C TYR A 296 5.83 6.39 -42.17
#